data_AF-A0A533Y283-F1
#
_entry.id   AF-A0A533Y283-F1
#
_cell.length_a   1.000
_cell.length_b   1.000
_cell.length_c   1.000
_cell.angle_alpha   90.00
_cell.angle_beta   90.00
_cell.angle_gamma   90.00
#
_symmetry.space_group_name_H-M   'P 1'
#
loop_
_entity.id
_entity.type
_entity.pdbx_description
1 polymer ?
#
loop_
_entity_poly.entity_id
_entity_poly.type
_entity_poly.pdbx_seq_one_letter_code
_entity_poly.pdbx_strand_id
1 'polypeptide(L)' 'MAKFQVIDNTCLHRGGPLGEGEMDGDVVTCPWHGWQYNVKTGACLTKPDLKVGCYEVKVEGGDIKIALP' A
#
# COMPACT_ATOMS: atom_id res chain seq x y z
N MET A 1 -20.82 -0.13 -1.83
CA MET A 1 -19.92 -1.31 -1.70
C MET A 1 -18.57 -0.81 -1.23
N ALA A 2 -17.97 -1.46 -0.23
CA ALA A 2 -16.63 -1.10 0.22
C ALA A 2 -15.60 -1.46 -0.87
N LYS A 3 -14.61 -0.59 -1.09
CA LYS A 3 -13.49 -0.82 -2.01
C LYS A 3 -12.24 -1.05 -1.18
N PHE A 4 -11.54 -2.14 -1.44
CA PHE A 4 -10.30 -2.50 -0.75
C PHE A 4 -9.12 -2.33 -1.70
N GLN A 5 -8.00 -1.84 -1.17
CA GLN A 5 -6.72 -1.75 -1.87
C GLN A 5 -5.69 -2.51 -1.04
N VAL A 6 -4.81 -3.24 -1.71
CA VAL A 6 -3.76 -4.02 -1.04
C VAL A 6 -2.43 -3.75 -1.74
N ILE A 7 -1.44 -3.34 -0.95
CA ILE A 7 -0.07 -3.10 -1.37
C ILE A 7 0.89 -3.84 -0.45
N ASP A 8 2.16 -3.99 -0.84
CA ASP A 8 3.17 -4.52 0.08
C ASP A 8 3.25 -3.65 1.33
N ASN A 9 3.43 -4.30 2.49
CA ASN A 9 3.60 -3.60 3.75
C ASN A 9 5.00 -2.99 3.91
N THR A 10 6.00 -3.49 3.18
CA THR A 10 7.40 -3.14 3.39
C THR A 10 7.78 -1.90 2.59
N CYS A 11 8.00 -0.78 3.29
CA CYS A 11 8.51 0.45 2.69
C CYS A 11 9.89 0.22 2.06
N LEU A 12 10.04 0.58 0.78
CA LEU A 12 11.27 0.40 0.00
C LEU A 12 12.47 1.22 0.49
N HIS A 13 12.26 2.16 1.42
CA HIS A 13 13.36 2.94 1.98
C HIS A 13 14.24 2.12 2.92
N ARG A 14 13.67 1.63 4.03
CA ARG A 14 14.40 0.89 5.08
C ARG A 14 13.59 -0.26 5.67
N GLY A 15 12.52 -0.68 5.01
CA GLY A 15 11.66 -1.78 5.45
C GLY A 15 10.57 -1.40 6.46
N GLY A 16 10.26 -0.12 6.61
CA GLY A 16 9.24 0.34 7.56
C GLY A 16 7.83 -0.18 7.23
N PRO A 17 6.95 -0.35 8.24
CA PRO A 17 5.63 -0.92 8.08
C PRO A 17 4.64 0.13 7.56
N LEU A 18 4.25 0.03 6.28
CA LEU A 18 3.31 0.96 5.64
C LEU A 18 1.90 0.87 6.25
N GLY A 19 1.47 -0.33 6.66
CA GLY A 19 0.17 -0.56 7.29
C GLY A 19 0.01 0.06 8.68
N GLU A 20 1.10 0.52 9.29
CA GLU A 20 1.09 1.31 10.53
C GLU A 20 1.23 2.82 10.27
N GLY A 21 1.21 3.22 9.00
CA GLY A 21 1.31 4.61 8.56
C GLY A 21 -0.01 5.38 8.62
N GLU A 22 0.10 6.70 8.46
CA GLU A 22 -1.05 7.59 8.39
C GLU A 22 -1.60 7.68 6.97
N MET A 23 -2.92 7.72 6.84
CA MET A 23 -3.64 7.85 5.57
C MET A 23 -4.12 9.28 5.35
N ASP A 24 -3.86 9.81 4.16
CA ASP A 24 -4.48 11.03 3.62
C ASP A 24 -4.99 10.75 2.19
N GLY A 25 -6.32 10.61 2.07
CA GLY A 25 -6.96 10.20 0.83
C GLY A 25 -6.44 8.85 0.33
N ASP A 26 -5.75 8.86 -0.81
CA ASP A 26 -5.14 7.67 -1.43
C ASP A 26 -3.64 7.52 -1.09
N VAL A 27 -3.12 8.31 -0.16
CA VAL A 27 -1.70 8.34 0.18
C VAL A 27 -1.50 7.77 1.58
N VAL A 28 -0.61 6.79 1.69
CA VAL A 28 -0.10 6.31 2.98
C VAL A 28 1.28 6.92 3.23
N THR A 29 1.49 7.47 4.42
CA THR A 29 2.77 8.01 4.88
C THR A 29 3.42 7.02 5.84
N CYS A 30 4.58 6.47 5.47
CA CYS A 30 5.33 5.53 6.29
C CYS A 30 5.72 6.16 7.65
N PRO A 31 5.46 5.50 8.79
CA PRO A 31 5.63 6.10 10.11
C PRO A 31 7.10 6.33 10.50
N TRP A 32 8.07 5.75 9.78
CA TRP A 32 9.48 5.89 10.10
C TRP A 32 10.11 7.19 9.60
N HIS A 33 10.11 7.41 8.28
CA HIS A 33 10.83 8.53 7.65
C HIS A 33 9.93 9.35 6.72
N GLY A 34 8.60 9.18 6.79
CA GLY A 34 7.64 9.98 6.04
C GLY A 34 7.59 9.69 4.53
N TRP A 35 8.12 8.55 4.07
CA TRP A 35 7.98 8.18 2.65
C TRP A 35 6.52 7.90 2.32
N GLN A 36 6.04 8.54 1.26
CA GLN A 36 4.65 8.51 0.85
C GLN A 36 4.43 7.59 -0.34
N TYR A 37 3.31 6.88 -0.33
CA TYR A 37 2.92 5.94 -1.39
C TYR A 37 1.45 6.12 -1.75
N ASN A 38 1.14 6.10 -3.04
CA ASN A 38 -0.25 6.03 -3.50
C ASN A 38 -0.75 4.58 -3.41
N VAL A 39 -1.77 4.31 -2.59
CA VAL A 39 -2.26 2.95 -2.31
C VAL A 39 -3.01 2.30 -3.49
N LYS A 40 -3.41 3.09 -4.50
CA LYS A 40 -4.08 2.58 -5.71
C LYS A 40 -3.10 2.08 -6.75
N THR A 41 -1.88 2.62 -6.77
CA THR A 41 -0.88 2.33 -7.82
C THR A 41 0.42 1.74 -7.27
N GLY A 42 0.63 1.83 -5.96
CA GLY A 42 1.86 1.46 -5.26
C GLY A 42 3.01 2.43 -5.49
N ALA A 43 2.80 3.50 -6.28
CA ALA A 43 3.85 4.45 -6.62
C ALA A 43 4.33 5.20 -5.38
N CYS A 44 5.65 5.27 -5.20
CA CYS A 44 6.26 6.10 -4.17
C CYS A 44 6.25 7.56 -4.62
N LEU A 45 5.58 8.43 -3.87
CA LEU A 45 5.49 9.86 -4.17
C LEU A 45 6.76 10.62 -3.74
N THR A 46 7.50 10.09 -2.77
CA THR A 46 8.78 10.66 -2.30
C THR A 46 9.94 10.33 -3.24
N LYS A 47 9.93 9.14 -3.86
CA LYS A 47 10.90 8.72 -4.88
C LYS A 47 10.17 8.12 -6.09
N PRO A 48 9.78 8.94 -7.08
CA PRO A 48 8.87 8.57 -8.17
C PRO A 48 9.25 7.33 -9.00
N ASP A 49 10.53 6.96 -9.02
CA ASP A 49 11.03 5.79 -9.77
C ASP A 49 10.76 4.45 -9.07
N LEU A 50 10.20 4.47 -7.85
CA LEU A 50 9.94 3.27 -7.06
C LEU A 50 8.45 3.01 -6.89
N LYS A 51 8.08 1.73 -6.84
CA LYS A 51 6.73 1.28 -6.49
C LYS A 51 6.75 0.00 -5.67
N VAL A 52 5.83 -0.10 -4.73
CA VAL A 52 5.52 -1.36 -4.03
C VAL A 52 4.58 -2.23 -4.87
N GLY A 53 4.51 -3.52 -4.57
CA GLY A 53 3.54 -4.44 -5.15
C GLY A 53 2.11 -3.97 -4.87
N CYS A 54 1.21 -4.25 -5.81
CA CYS A 54 -0.23 -4.01 -5.69
C CYS A 54 -0.94 -5.27 -6.10
N TYR A 55 -2.00 -5.61 -5.39
CA TYR A 55 -2.68 -6.90 -5.53
C TYR A 55 -4.15 -6.70 -5.85
N GLU A 56 -4.64 -7.48 -6.82
CA GLU A 56 -6.06 -7.52 -7.11
C GLU A 56 -6.80 -8.17 -5.93
N VAL A 57 -7.88 -7.51 -5.50
CA VAL A 57 -8.66 -7.94 -4.34
C VAL A 57 -9.94 -8.61 -4.81
N LYS A 58 -10.18 -9.83 -4.30
CA LYS A 58 -11.44 -10.53 -4.44
C LYS A 58 -12.14 -10.63 -3.09
N VAL A 59 -13.41 -10.21 -3.03
CA VAL A 59 -14.24 -10.34 -1.83
C VAL A 59 -15.19 -11.51 -2.01
N GLU A 60 -15.05 -12.55 -1.19
CA GLU A 60 -15.88 -13.76 -1.25
C GLU A 60 -16.32 -14.16 0.15
N GLY A 61 -17.63 -14.29 0.38
CA GLY A 61 -18.15 -14.80 1.66
C GLY A 61 -17.82 -13.95 2.89
N GLY A 62 -17.42 -12.69 2.70
CA GLY A 62 -16.95 -11.80 3.77
C GLY A 62 -15.42 -11.74 3.91
N ASP A 63 -14.69 -12.63 3.24
CA ASP A 63 -13.23 -12.65 3.24
C ASP A 63 -12.67 -11.74 2.14
N ILE A 64 -11.53 -11.10 2.43
CA ILE A 64 -10.69 -10.37 1.48
C ILE A 64 -9.55 -11.29 1.06
N LYS A 65 -9.49 -11.66 -0.22
CA LYS A 65 -8.46 -12.53 -0.77
C LYS A 65 -7.64 -11.80 -1.83
N ILE A 66 -6.36 -12.14 -1.92
CA ILE A 66 -5.45 -11.71 -2.97
C ILE A 66 -4.75 -12.92 -3.59
N ALA A 67 -4.37 -12.83 -4.85
CA ALA A 67 -3.45 -13.80 -5.45
C ALA A 67 -2.01 -13.32 -5.22
N LEU A 68 -1.19 -14.17 -4.62
CA LEU A 68 0.25 -13.95 -4.59
C LEU A 68 0.85 -14.39 -5.94
N PRO A 69 1.88 -13.68 -6.45
CA PRO A 69 2.60 -14.08 -7.65
C PRO A 69 3.36 -15.40 -7.48
#